data_AF-A0A9N8H378-F1
#
_entry.id   AF-A0A9N8H378-F1
#
_cell.length_a   1.000
_cell.length_b   1.000
_cell.length_c   1.000
_cell.angle_alpha   90.00
_cell.angle_beta   90.00
_cell.angle_gamma   90.00
#
_symmetry.space_group_name_H-M   'P 1'
#
loop_
_entity.id
_entity.type
_entity.pdbx_description
1 polymer ?
#
loop_
_entity_poly.entity_id
_entity_poly.type
_entity_poly.pdbx_seq_one_letter_code
_entity_poly.pdbx_strand_id
1 'polypeptide(L)'
;MHGFGHNQQTYREKNTFLNTKIPVEQSLITQKEEEEGHIQPGTYKIPFSFRVPAEIPASQKLGEYDSEASIIYSLRAVFGGSGVVLNDYQTKKVIEVVAAPEPPTRIVPAILKPQYQGITKNGLSNKGRVYVGAKVSQSRFTRGERPHICLAIINDSAASLHKIHMAVEQTAKWTARDFSSGTSKNLVTANYAIPSGYAPKVDETTRVQRANDKACQSKNMKQITSALNHEDGNNNNNTKALSFTLPAIPAAAVDTHSTSRIAVSHEIVVTLVTEGSKSDPSFRIPIHIGPGGPTVAAEPATGSSAAIPVANATPLTSSPRNTAARNYKTVGRPKSPLKTLNFGAIKLF
;
A
#
# COMPACT_ATOMS: atom_id res chain seq x y z
N MET A 1 -20.58 -16.82 -33.75
CA MET A 1 -19.87 -15.80 -32.95
C MET A 1 -20.89 -15.14 -32.02
N HIS A 2 -21.02 -15.63 -30.79
CA HIS A 2 -21.86 -14.98 -29.77
C HIS A 2 -21.01 -13.95 -29.04
N GLY A 3 -21.22 -12.67 -29.36
CA GLY A 3 -20.67 -11.57 -28.58
C GLY A 3 -21.40 -11.50 -27.25
N PHE A 4 -20.80 -12.04 -26.19
CA PHE A 4 -21.22 -11.74 -24.83
C PHE A 4 -20.86 -10.28 -24.57
N GLY A 5 -21.85 -9.39 -24.73
CA GLY A 5 -21.77 -8.05 -24.20
C GLY A 5 -21.67 -8.14 -22.69
N HIS A 6 -20.46 -8.02 -22.15
CA HIS A 6 -20.29 -7.76 -20.73
C HIS A 6 -20.97 -6.43 -20.43
N ASN A 7 -22.17 -6.49 -19.84
CA ASN A 7 -22.83 -5.32 -19.28
C ASN A 7 -21.92 -4.76 -18.19
N GLN A 8 -21.10 -3.75 -18.53
CA GLN A 8 -20.36 -2.96 -17.57
C GLN A 8 -21.37 -2.24 -16.68
N GLN A 9 -21.69 -2.82 -15.53
CA GLN A 9 -22.46 -2.15 -14.50
C GLN A 9 -21.57 -1.07 -13.87
N THR A 10 -21.70 0.15 -14.36
CA THR A 10 -21.03 1.31 -13.75
C THR A 10 -21.90 1.85 -12.62
N TYR A 11 -21.58 1.41 -11.40
CA TYR A 11 -22.22 1.97 -10.22
C TYR A 11 -21.47 3.24 -9.77
N ARG A 12 -22.16 4.39 -9.80
CA ARG A 12 -21.61 5.68 -9.36
C ARG A 12 -22.38 6.18 -8.15
N GLU A 13 -21.91 5.82 -6.96
CA GLU A 13 -22.40 6.43 -5.72
C GLU A 13 -21.48 7.55 -5.28
N LYS A 14 -22.07 8.71 -4.99
CA LYS A 14 -21.36 9.80 -4.35
C LYS A 14 -21.47 9.64 -2.84
N ASN A 15 -20.48 9.02 -2.23
CA ASN A 15 -20.36 8.99 -0.77
C ASN A 15 -19.49 10.15 -0.31
N THR A 16 -20.09 11.00 0.53
CA THR A 16 -19.41 12.19 1.02
C THR A 16 -18.83 11.87 2.39
N PHE A 17 -17.52 11.64 2.44
CA PHE A 17 -16.81 11.36 3.70
C PHE A 17 -16.74 12.58 4.62
N LEU A 18 -16.72 13.78 4.03
CA LEU A 18 -16.71 15.05 4.74
C LEU A 18 -17.52 16.05 3.93
N ASN A 19 -18.53 16.66 4.56
CA ASN A 19 -19.27 17.78 4.01
C ASN A 19 -19.21 18.94 5.00
N THR A 20 -18.25 19.84 4.79
CA THR A 20 -18.14 21.05 5.61
C THR A 20 -18.73 22.21 4.84
N LYS A 21 -19.82 22.78 5.37
CA LYS A 21 -20.33 24.08 4.92
C LYS A 21 -19.53 25.17 5.62
N ILE A 22 -18.74 25.92 4.86
CA ILE A 22 -18.02 27.08 5.39
C ILE A 22 -18.92 28.28 5.11
N PRO A 23 -19.52 28.91 6.14
CA PRO A 23 -20.22 30.16 5.93
C PRO A 23 -19.19 31.18 5.47
N VAL A 24 -19.49 31.83 4.36
CA VAL A 24 -18.77 33.03 3.98
C VAL A 24 -19.19 34.11 4.96
N GLU A 25 -18.25 34.67 5.72
CA GLU A 25 -18.54 35.87 6.47
C GLU A 25 -18.97 36.95 5.47
N GLN A 26 -20.24 37.37 5.57
CA GLN A 26 -20.86 38.41 4.74
C GLN A 26 -20.20 39.78 4.93
N SER A 27 -19.21 39.91 5.81
CA SER A 27 -18.51 41.16 6.16
C SER A 27 -17.80 41.85 4.98
N LEU A 28 -17.70 41.19 3.82
CA LEU A 28 -17.15 41.76 2.58
C LEU A 28 -18.21 42.29 1.60
N ILE A 29 -19.48 41.90 1.77
CA ILE A 29 -20.60 42.53 1.08
C ILE A 29 -20.98 43.71 1.96
N THR A 30 -20.80 44.92 1.45
CA THR A 30 -21.10 46.12 2.24
C THR A 30 -22.57 46.01 2.68
N GLN A 31 -22.90 46.22 3.96
CA GLN A 31 -24.27 46.07 4.51
C GLN A 31 -25.38 46.70 3.63
N LYS A 32 -25.02 47.68 2.81
CA LYS A 32 -25.86 48.36 1.84
C LYS A 32 -26.35 47.51 0.64
N GLU A 33 -25.63 46.45 0.26
CA GLU A 33 -26.04 45.52 -0.82
C GLU A 33 -27.01 44.43 -0.31
N GLU A 34 -27.06 44.18 1.01
CA GLU A 34 -27.97 43.18 1.59
C GLU A 34 -29.43 43.65 1.65
N GLU A 35 -29.70 44.95 1.76
CA GLU A 35 -31.06 45.49 1.87
C GLU A 35 -31.87 45.36 0.56
N GLU A 36 -31.21 45.32 -0.61
CA GLU A 36 -31.88 45.25 -1.92
C GLU A 36 -31.80 43.86 -2.57
N GLY A 37 -31.03 42.91 -2.01
CA GLY A 37 -30.87 41.58 -2.59
C GLY A 37 -30.16 41.57 -3.96
N HIS A 38 -29.45 42.65 -4.31
CA HIS A 38 -28.76 42.82 -5.58
C HIS A 38 -27.25 42.99 -5.34
N ILE A 39 -26.44 42.10 -5.92
CA ILE A 39 -24.98 42.27 -5.96
C ILE A 39 -24.64 43.12 -7.17
N GLN A 40 -23.88 44.20 -6.98
CA GLN A 40 -23.46 45.07 -8.08
C GLN A 40 -22.52 44.33 -9.05
N PRO A 41 -22.44 44.73 -10.33
CA PRO A 41 -21.45 44.19 -11.25
C PRO A 41 -20.03 44.47 -10.75
N GLY A 42 -19.22 43.43 -10.54
CA GLY A 42 -17.88 43.59 -9.99
C GLY A 42 -17.11 42.27 -9.87
N THR A 43 -15.86 42.38 -9.41
CA THR A 43 -15.03 41.21 -9.06
C THR A 43 -14.97 41.08 -7.54
N TYR A 44 -15.58 40.03 -7.02
CA TYR A 44 -15.62 39.76 -5.59
C TYR A 44 -14.65 38.63 -5.24
N LYS A 45 -13.96 38.77 -4.11
CA LYS A 45 -13.04 37.75 -3.57
C LYS A 45 -13.45 37.43 -2.15
N ILE A 46 -13.72 36.16 -1.91
CA ILE A 46 -14.20 35.67 -0.63
C ILE A 46 -13.15 34.69 -0.08
N PRO A 47 -12.39 35.06 0.96
CA PRO A 47 -11.45 34.14 1.58
C PRO A 47 -12.19 33.07 2.38
N PHE A 48 -11.66 31.85 2.38
CA PHE A 48 -12.14 30.76 3.23
C PHE A 48 -10.94 29.91 3.67
N SER A 49 -11.10 29.23 4.81
CA SER A 49 -10.14 28.23 5.27
C SER A 49 -10.88 27.08 5.93
N PHE A 50 -10.28 25.89 5.87
CA PHE A 50 -10.77 24.70 6.56
C PHE A 50 -9.60 23.80 6.92
N ARG A 51 -9.81 22.93 7.91
CA ARG A 51 -8.85 21.90 8.28
C ARG A 51 -9.27 20.58 7.67
N VAL A 52 -8.31 19.89 7.07
CA VAL A 52 -8.47 18.52 6.58
C VAL A 52 -8.35 17.58 7.78
N PRO A 53 -9.35 16.73 8.09
CA PRO A 53 -9.23 15.78 9.19
C PRO A 53 -8.10 14.79 8.93
N ALA A 54 -7.38 14.39 9.98
CA ALA A 54 -6.20 13.54 9.85
C ALA A 54 -6.55 12.09 9.44
N GLU A 55 -7.80 11.68 9.67
CA GLU A 55 -8.30 10.32 9.48
C GLU A 55 -8.73 10.05 8.03
N ILE A 56 -8.73 11.07 7.16
CA ILE A 56 -9.18 10.88 5.78
C ILE A 56 -8.07 10.27 4.91
N PRO A 57 -8.40 9.32 4.03
CA PRO A 57 -7.41 8.70 3.14
C PRO A 57 -6.92 9.68 2.08
N ALA A 58 -5.73 9.40 1.51
CA ALA A 58 -5.21 10.15 0.39
C ALA A 58 -6.12 10.06 -0.86
N SER A 59 -6.05 11.07 -1.71
CA SER A 59 -6.54 10.99 -3.09
C SER A 59 -5.84 9.83 -3.79
N GLN A 60 -6.60 8.87 -4.30
CA GLN A 60 -6.03 7.68 -4.92
C GLN A 60 -6.95 7.07 -5.96
N LYS A 61 -6.33 6.34 -6.89
CA LYS A 61 -6.99 5.54 -7.92
C LYS A 61 -6.54 4.09 -7.76
N LEU A 62 -7.48 3.19 -7.56
CA LEU A 62 -7.28 1.76 -7.34
C LEU A 62 -7.92 0.96 -8.47
N GLY A 63 -7.24 -0.11 -8.85
CA GLY A 63 -7.68 -1.00 -9.93
C GLY A 63 -7.38 -0.48 -11.34
N GLU A 64 -7.74 -1.31 -12.32
CA GLU A 64 -7.48 -1.07 -13.74
C GLU A 64 -8.72 -1.52 -14.55
N TYR A 65 -8.98 -0.85 -15.68
CA TYR A 65 -10.04 -1.18 -16.65
C TYR A 65 -11.46 -1.21 -16.04
N ASP A 66 -12.07 -2.40 -15.93
CA ASP A 66 -13.49 -2.61 -15.65
C ASP A 66 -13.82 -2.61 -14.15
N SER A 67 -12.80 -2.59 -13.29
CA SER A 67 -12.97 -2.59 -11.83
C SER A 67 -12.02 -1.56 -11.22
N GLU A 68 -12.57 -0.37 -10.99
CA GLU A 68 -11.84 0.78 -10.48
C GLU A 68 -12.55 1.36 -9.24
N ALA A 69 -11.77 1.79 -8.26
CA ALA A 69 -12.23 2.64 -7.17
C ALA A 69 -11.36 3.89 -7.09
N SER A 70 -11.97 5.04 -6.79
CA SER A 70 -11.21 6.28 -6.60
C SER A 70 -11.70 7.06 -5.38
N ILE A 71 -10.75 7.72 -4.72
CA ILE A 71 -11.02 8.67 -3.65
C ILE A 71 -10.72 10.06 -4.22
N ILE A 72 -11.76 10.88 -4.36
CA ILE A 72 -11.68 12.20 -4.99
C ILE A 72 -12.24 13.24 -4.03
N TYR A 73 -11.43 14.23 -3.69
CA TYR A 73 -11.83 15.38 -2.91
C TYR A 73 -12.09 16.57 -3.83
N SER A 74 -13.11 17.37 -3.50
CA SER A 74 -13.42 18.56 -4.28
C SER A 74 -14.04 19.65 -3.44
N LEU A 75 -13.64 20.88 -3.71
CA LEU A 75 -14.28 22.09 -3.22
C LEU A 75 -15.43 22.44 -4.15
N ARG A 76 -16.62 22.65 -3.58
CA ARG A 76 -17.81 23.10 -4.30
C ARG A 76 -18.23 24.44 -3.74
N ALA A 77 -18.20 25.48 -4.57
CA ALA A 77 -18.82 26.76 -4.25
C ALA A 77 -20.21 26.79 -4.87
N VAL A 78 -21.19 27.20 -4.09
CA VAL A 78 -22.58 27.32 -4.49
C VAL A 78 -23.02 28.74 -4.18
N PHE A 79 -23.46 29.45 -5.20
CA PHE A 79 -24.03 30.78 -5.10
C PHE A 79 -25.54 30.64 -5.29
N GLY A 80 -26.26 30.69 -4.17
CA GLY A 80 -27.72 30.59 -4.14
C GLY A 80 -28.35 31.97 -4.32
N GLY A 81 -29.28 32.07 -5.27
CA GLY A 81 -30.12 33.26 -5.44
C GLY A 81 -31.43 33.13 -4.65
N SER A 82 -31.97 34.25 -4.17
CA SER A 82 -33.31 34.32 -3.58
C SER A 82 -34.38 34.27 -4.69
N GLY A 83 -34.65 33.08 -5.24
CA GLY A 83 -35.76 32.93 -6.19
C GLY A 83 -36.18 31.49 -6.45
N VAL A 84 -37.49 31.29 -6.62
CA VAL A 84 -38.15 29.98 -6.85
C VAL A 84 -37.66 29.28 -8.14
N VAL A 85 -36.96 30.00 -9.03
CA VAL A 85 -36.69 29.57 -10.41
C VAL A 85 -35.18 29.56 -10.77
N LEU A 86 -34.29 30.08 -9.93
CA LEU A 86 -32.87 30.16 -10.29
C LEU A 86 -32.10 28.92 -9.85
N ASN A 87 -31.54 28.22 -10.83
CA ASN A 87 -30.56 27.18 -10.58
C ASN A 87 -29.36 27.77 -9.82
N ASP A 88 -29.02 27.20 -8.67
CA ASP A 88 -27.83 27.60 -7.93
C ASP A 88 -26.61 27.56 -8.85
N TYR A 89 -25.89 28.68 -8.95
CA TYR A 89 -24.63 28.71 -9.67
C TYR A 89 -23.61 27.93 -8.87
N GLN A 90 -23.06 26.89 -9.47
CA GLN A 90 -22.10 26.02 -8.81
C GLN A 90 -20.81 25.91 -9.60
N THR A 91 -19.69 25.94 -8.88
CA THR A 91 -18.39 25.56 -9.44
C THR A 91 -17.75 24.49 -8.56
N LYS A 92 -16.98 23.59 -9.18
CA LYS A 92 -16.32 22.47 -8.51
C LYS A 92 -14.84 22.45 -8.88
N LYS A 93 -13.97 22.44 -7.88
CA LYS A 93 -12.52 22.27 -8.05
C LYS A 93 -12.07 21.00 -7.35
N VAL A 94 -11.49 20.06 -8.10
CA VAL A 94 -10.85 18.87 -7.51
C VAL A 94 -9.57 19.29 -6.81
N ILE A 95 -9.34 18.75 -5.63
CA ILE A 95 -8.12 18.95 -4.83
C ILE A 95 -7.45 17.61 -4.57
N GLU A 96 -6.13 17.62 -4.41
CA GLU A 96 -5.34 16.46 -4.02
C GLU A 96 -5.15 16.48 -2.51
N VAL A 97 -5.52 15.38 -1.85
CA VAL A 97 -5.30 15.16 -0.43
C VAL A 97 -4.21 14.11 -0.28
N VAL A 98 -3.23 14.39 0.56
CA VAL A 98 -2.20 13.42 0.97
C VAL A 98 -2.59 12.90 2.34
N ALA A 99 -2.42 11.59 2.57
CA ALA A 99 -2.65 11.00 3.88
C ALA A 99 -1.76 11.67 4.94
N ALA A 100 -2.30 11.85 6.15
CA ALA A 100 -1.48 12.31 7.25
C ALA A 100 -0.31 11.32 7.47
N PRO A 101 0.91 11.81 7.75
CA PRO A 101 1.98 10.93 8.13
C PRO A 101 1.55 10.14 9.37
N GLU A 102 1.72 8.83 9.32
CA GLU A 102 1.44 8.03 10.50
C GLU A 102 2.37 8.44 11.64
N PRO A 103 1.87 8.42 12.89
CA PRO A 103 2.73 8.67 14.04
C PRO A 103 3.92 7.71 13.99
N PRO A 104 5.13 8.16 14.41
CA PRO A 104 6.31 7.32 14.42
C PRO A 104 6.07 6.11 15.31
N THR A 105 5.72 4.99 14.69
CA THR A 105 5.56 3.73 15.39
C THR A 105 6.91 3.07 15.49
N ARG A 106 7.15 2.39 16.61
CA ARG A 106 8.30 1.51 16.75
C ARG A 106 8.32 0.50 15.60
N ILE A 107 9.39 0.53 14.82
CA ILE A 107 9.63 -0.43 13.75
C ILE A 107 9.96 -1.76 14.42
N VAL A 108 9.06 -2.73 14.28
CA VAL A 108 9.25 -4.09 14.79
C VAL A 108 9.43 -5.04 13.60
N PRO A 109 10.23 -6.11 13.74
CA PRO A 109 10.30 -7.15 12.72
C PRO A 109 8.93 -7.80 12.50
N ALA A 110 8.52 -8.03 11.25
CA ALA A 110 7.39 -8.91 10.98
C ALA A 110 7.84 -10.37 11.09
N ILE A 111 7.15 -11.16 11.91
CA ILE A 111 7.51 -12.55 12.16
C ILE A 111 6.38 -13.44 11.65
N LEU A 112 6.71 -14.31 10.70
CA LEU A 112 5.90 -15.45 10.35
C LEU A 112 6.30 -16.60 11.27
N LYS A 113 5.39 -16.97 12.17
CA LYS A 113 5.53 -18.18 13.00
C LYS A 113 5.65 -19.41 12.08
N PRO A 114 6.27 -20.50 12.57
CA PRO A 114 6.25 -21.78 11.87
C PRO A 114 4.85 -22.12 11.36
N GLN A 115 4.76 -22.42 10.08
CA GLN A 115 3.55 -22.87 9.40
C GLN A 115 3.94 -23.98 8.43
N TYR A 116 3.01 -24.89 8.15
CA TYR A 116 3.22 -25.94 7.17
C TYR A 116 2.15 -25.92 6.07
N GLN A 117 2.54 -26.40 4.89
CA GLN A 117 1.62 -26.66 3.79
C GLN A 117 1.93 -28.01 3.14
N GLY A 118 0.88 -28.76 2.81
CA GLY A 118 1.00 -30.04 2.11
C GLY A 118 1.34 -29.84 0.64
N ILE A 119 2.17 -30.73 0.10
CA ILE A 119 2.47 -30.80 -1.34
C ILE A 119 1.70 -31.96 -1.94
N THR A 120 0.99 -31.71 -3.04
CA THR A 120 0.24 -32.74 -3.78
C THR A 120 0.80 -32.88 -5.19
N LYS A 121 0.79 -34.11 -5.73
CA LYS A 121 1.04 -34.36 -7.16
C LYS A 121 -0.32 -34.46 -7.87
N ASN A 122 -0.51 -33.65 -8.92
CA ASN A 122 -1.77 -33.58 -9.67
C ASN A 122 -3.03 -33.40 -8.80
N GLY A 123 -2.90 -32.80 -7.61
CA GLY A 123 -3.99 -32.63 -6.64
C GLY A 123 -4.48 -33.90 -5.94
N LEU A 124 -3.94 -35.09 -6.27
CA LEU A 124 -4.52 -36.38 -5.84
C LEU A 124 -3.64 -37.14 -4.85
N SER A 125 -2.32 -37.04 -4.96
CA SER A 125 -1.40 -37.79 -4.09
C SER A 125 -0.61 -36.84 -3.19
N ASN A 126 -0.77 -36.97 -1.88
CA ASN A 126 0.06 -36.28 -0.91
C ASN A 126 1.53 -36.71 -1.07
N LYS A 127 2.45 -35.75 -1.16
CA LYS A 127 3.89 -35.93 -1.29
C LYS A 127 4.65 -35.50 -0.04
N GLY A 128 3.94 -35.15 1.04
CA GLY A 128 4.50 -34.67 2.29
C GLY A 128 4.19 -33.19 2.47
N ARG A 129 5.01 -32.51 3.27
CA ARG A 129 4.75 -31.14 3.70
C ARG A 129 6.03 -30.33 3.77
N VAL A 130 5.88 -29.01 3.69
CA VAL A 130 6.99 -28.08 3.89
C VAL A 130 6.63 -27.15 5.03
N TYR A 131 7.56 -26.99 5.97
CA TYR A 131 7.46 -26.05 7.05
C TYR A 131 8.27 -24.79 6.72
N VAL A 132 7.69 -23.64 7.00
CA VAL A 132 8.31 -22.34 6.79
C VAL A 132 8.11 -21.47 8.00
N GLY A 133 9.17 -20.80 8.41
CA GLY A 133 9.13 -19.67 9.31
C GLY A 133 9.95 -18.52 8.74
N ALA A 134 9.54 -17.29 8.98
CA ALA A 134 10.21 -16.14 8.39
C ALA A 134 10.28 -14.95 9.34
N LYS A 135 11.29 -14.11 9.13
CA LYS A 135 11.45 -12.82 9.78
C LYS A 135 11.79 -11.78 8.73
N VAL A 136 10.97 -10.75 8.64
CA VAL A 136 11.26 -9.56 7.85
C VAL A 136 11.94 -8.55 8.78
N SER A 137 12.97 -7.85 8.31
CA SER A 137 13.73 -6.88 9.10
C SER A 137 12.83 -5.86 9.81
N GLN A 138 11.77 -5.44 9.14
CA GLN A 138 10.77 -4.51 9.62
C GLN A 138 9.37 -4.88 9.09
N SER A 139 8.34 -4.52 9.84
CA SER A 139 6.94 -4.67 9.45
C SER A 139 6.41 -3.48 8.66
N ARG A 140 7.15 -2.38 8.60
CA ARG A 140 6.77 -1.13 7.97
C ARG A 140 7.80 -0.73 6.93
N PHE A 141 7.34 -0.28 5.77
CA PHE A 141 8.17 0.12 4.64
C PHE A 141 7.69 1.46 4.08
N THR A 142 8.64 2.26 3.62
CA THR A 142 8.36 3.41 2.76
C THR A 142 8.71 3.10 1.30
N ARG A 143 8.20 3.91 0.37
CA ARG A 143 8.56 3.80 -1.06
C ARG A 143 10.07 3.99 -1.22
N GLY A 144 10.72 3.11 -1.97
CA GLY A 144 12.18 3.09 -2.17
C GLY A 144 12.93 2.17 -1.22
N GLU A 145 12.34 1.76 -0.08
CA GLU A 145 12.96 0.81 0.83
C GLU A 145 12.94 -0.62 0.29
N ARG A 146 13.90 -1.44 0.73
CA ARG A 146 14.05 -2.84 0.29
C ARG A 146 13.72 -3.79 1.44
N PRO A 147 12.68 -4.64 1.29
CA PRO A 147 12.40 -5.68 2.27
C PRO A 147 13.55 -6.68 2.37
N HIS A 148 14.03 -6.91 3.59
CA HIS A 148 15.01 -7.93 3.90
C HIS A 148 14.34 -9.06 4.69
N ILE A 149 14.43 -10.28 4.18
CA ILE A 149 13.72 -11.46 4.68
C ILE A 149 14.72 -12.54 5.05
N CYS A 150 14.62 -13.03 6.28
CA CYS A 150 15.26 -14.25 6.73
C CYS A 150 14.21 -15.36 6.74
N LEU A 151 14.47 -16.48 6.08
CA LEU A 151 13.54 -17.57 5.85
C LEU A 151 14.15 -18.89 6.32
N ALA A 152 13.47 -19.62 7.19
CA ALA A 152 13.83 -20.98 7.59
C ALA A 152 12.84 -21.96 6.95
N ILE A 153 13.36 -23.01 6.31
CA ILE A 153 12.57 -23.98 5.55
C ILE A 153 12.97 -25.39 6.00
N ILE A 154 11.97 -26.25 6.25
CA ILE A 154 12.13 -27.70 6.39
C ILE A 154 11.28 -28.37 5.33
N ASN A 155 11.89 -29.18 4.47
CA ASN A 155 11.20 -29.93 3.43
C ASN A 155 11.02 -31.38 3.87
N ASP A 156 9.87 -31.69 4.49
CA ASP A 156 9.42 -33.05 4.86
C ASP A 156 8.54 -33.62 3.73
N SER A 157 8.99 -33.46 2.49
CA SER A 157 8.28 -33.94 1.32
C SER A 157 9.20 -34.67 0.35
N ALA A 158 8.63 -35.56 -0.44
CA ALA A 158 9.31 -36.22 -1.56
C ALA A 158 9.49 -35.28 -2.77
N ALA A 159 9.03 -34.03 -2.69
CA ALA A 159 9.20 -33.05 -3.74
C ALA A 159 10.49 -32.25 -3.57
N SER A 160 11.31 -32.21 -4.62
CA SER A 160 12.42 -31.26 -4.70
C SER A 160 11.90 -29.84 -4.88
N LEU A 161 12.42 -28.93 -4.05
CA LEU A 161 12.24 -27.49 -4.19
C LEU A 161 13.44 -26.94 -4.97
N HIS A 162 13.20 -26.22 -6.07
CA HIS A 162 14.30 -25.69 -6.90
C HIS A 162 14.42 -24.16 -6.82
N LYS A 163 13.35 -23.46 -6.48
CA LYS A 163 13.30 -22.00 -6.51
C LYS A 163 12.39 -21.43 -5.43
N ILE A 164 12.75 -20.26 -4.92
CA ILE A 164 11.89 -19.43 -4.08
C ILE A 164 11.45 -18.24 -4.92
N HIS A 165 10.15 -18.13 -5.12
CA HIS A 165 9.53 -16.94 -5.68
C HIS A 165 9.04 -16.05 -4.53
N MET A 166 9.43 -14.78 -4.53
CA MET A 166 8.94 -13.82 -3.55
C MET A 166 8.33 -12.63 -4.27
N ALA A 167 7.22 -12.13 -3.73
CA ALA A 167 6.56 -10.94 -4.25
C ALA A 167 6.08 -10.05 -3.10
N VAL A 168 6.04 -8.74 -3.32
CA VAL A 168 5.19 -7.85 -2.51
C VAL A 168 3.88 -7.68 -3.27
N GLU A 169 2.81 -8.19 -2.70
CA GLU A 169 1.46 -8.13 -3.26
C GLU A 169 0.67 -7.00 -2.58
N GLN A 170 0.11 -6.09 -3.38
CA GLN A 170 -0.87 -5.10 -2.95
C GLN A 170 -2.26 -5.63 -3.26
N THR A 171 -3.08 -5.82 -2.22
CA THR A 171 -4.49 -6.14 -2.36
C THR A 171 -5.33 -4.92 -2.00
N ALA A 172 -6.16 -4.48 -2.94
CA ALA A 172 -7.16 -3.45 -2.71
C ALA A 172 -8.55 -4.10 -2.78
N LYS A 173 -9.38 -3.89 -1.76
CA LYS A 173 -10.77 -4.32 -1.71
C LYS A 173 -11.65 -3.10 -1.51
N TRP A 174 -12.79 -3.07 -2.16
CA TRP A 174 -13.75 -2.01 -1.97
C TRP A 174 -15.20 -2.47 -2.06
N THR A 175 -16.06 -1.75 -1.38
CA THR A 175 -17.50 -2.02 -1.28
C THR A 175 -18.30 -0.77 -1.59
N ALA A 176 -19.38 -0.94 -2.35
CA ALA A 176 -20.32 0.10 -2.72
C ALA A 176 -21.73 -0.50 -2.74
N ARG A 177 -22.54 -0.18 -1.71
CA ARG A 177 -23.81 -0.85 -1.41
C ARG A 177 -23.66 -2.38 -1.40
N ASP A 178 -24.39 -3.07 -2.26
CA ASP A 178 -24.42 -4.53 -2.38
C ASP A 178 -23.31 -5.08 -3.30
N PHE A 179 -22.44 -4.22 -3.81
CA PHE A 179 -21.32 -4.62 -4.68
C PHE A 179 -20.01 -4.60 -3.90
N SER A 180 -19.26 -5.69 -4.00
CA SER A 180 -17.87 -5.76 -3.55
C SER A 180 -16.97 -6.11 -4.73
N SER A 181 -15.84 -5.43 -4.85
CA SER A 181 -14.80 -5.81 -5.81
C SER A 181 -13.42 -5.63 -5.18
N GLY A 182 -12.40 -6.04 -5.92
CA GLY A 182 -11.03 -5.84 -5.51
C GLY A 182 -10.05 -6.17 -6.61
N THR A 183 -8.81 -5.80 -6.38
CA THR A 183 -7.68 -6.09 -7.26
C THR A 183 -6.49 -6.53 -6.43
N SER A 184 -5.72 -7.47 -6.96
CA SER A 184 -4.42 -7.85 -6.41
C SER A 184 -3.36 -7.58 -7.46
N LYS A 185 -2.25 -6.97 -7.06
CA LYS A 185 -1.14 -6.59 -7.95
C LYS A 185 0.19 -6.84 -7.27
N ASN A 186 1.10 -7.49 -8.00
CA ASN A 186 2.49 -7.61 -7.57
C ASN A 186 3.21 -6.27 -7.78
N LEU A 187 3.66 -5.65 -6.70
CA LEU A 187 4.45 -4.42 -6.72
C LEU A 187 5.90 -4.68 -7.10
N VAL A 188 6.49 -5.74 -6.52
CA VAL A 188 7.82 -6.24 -6.87
C VAL A 188 7.81 -7.76 -6.84
N THR A 189 8.67 -8.37 -7.65
CA THR A 189 8.91 -9.81 -7.66
C THR A 189 10.39 -10.11 -7.70
N ALA A 190 10.79 -11.21 -7.07
CA ALA A 190 12.14 -11.72 -7.08
C ALA A 190 12.13 -13.24 -7.09
N ASN A 191 13.21 -13.79 -7.61
CA ASN A 191 13.36 -15.21 -7.87
C ASN A 191 14.74 -15.63 -7.37
N TYR A 192 14.78 -16.57 -6.44
CA TYR A 192 16.02 -17.04 -5.84
C TYR A 192 16.17 -18.53 -6.08
N ALA A 193 17.38 -18.94 -6.49
CA ALA A 193 17.73 -20.35 -6.51
C ALA A 193 17.79 -20.86 -5.07
N ILE A 194 17.28 -22.07 -4.85
CA ILE A 194 17.48 -22.76 -3.58
C ILE A 194 18.86 -23.42 -3.62
N PRO A 195 19.74 -23.17 -2.62
CA PRO A 195 21.04 -23.84 -2.58
C PRO A 195 20.89 -25.37 -2.64
N SER A 196 21.75 -26.03 -3.40
CA SER A 196 21.87 -27.49 -3.42
C SER A 196 22.09 -28.00 -1.99
N GLY A 197 21.07 -28.65 -1.42
CA GLY A 197 21.03 -29.02 0.00
C GLY A 197 19.61 -29.03 0.61
N TYR A 198 18.62 -28.44 -0.07
CA TYR A 198 17.19 -28.59 0.23
C TYR A 198 16.48 -29.61 -0.69
N ALA A 199 17.26 -30.27 -1.54
CA ALA A 199 16.84 -31.52 -2.18
C ALA A 199 16.66 -32.59 -1.08
N PRO A 200 15.73 -33.55 -1.23
CA PRO A 200 15.62 -34.66 -0.31
C PRO A 200 16.95 -35.42 -0.24
N LYS A 201 17.69 -35.20 0.86
CA LYS A 201 18.95 -35.82 1.30
C LYS A 201 19.94 -36.23 0.20
N VAL A 202 20.97 -35.40 -0.03
CA VAL A 202 22.37 -35.86 -0.24
C VAL A 202 23.32 -34.80 0.35
N ASP A 203 24.41 -35.30 0.93
CA ASP A 203 25.39 -34.67 1.80
C ASP A 203 25.94 -33.29 1.42
N GLU A 204 26.14 -32.53 2.50
CA GLU A 204 27.30 -31.70 2.81
C GLU A 204 28.11 -31.09 1.65
N THR A 205 27.87 -29.82 1.35
CA THR A 205 28.91 -28.77 1.26
C THR A 205 28.32 -27.44 0.76
N THR A 206 28.32 -26.39 1.59
CA THR A 206 28.61 -25.02 1.09
C THR A 206 28.86 -24.02 2.23
N ARG A 207 30.02 -23.36 2.17
CA ARG A 207 30.54 -22.35 3.11
C ARG A 207 30.28 -20.89 2.68
N VAL A 208 29.34 -20.64 1.75
CA VAL A 208 29.27 -19.35 1.03
C VAL A 208 28.29 -18.29 1.59
N GLN A 209 27.52 -18.56 2.66
CA GLN A 209 26.51 -17.59 3.18
C GLN A 209 26.95 -16.69 4.36
N ARG A 210 28.18 -16.78 4.88
CA ARG A 210 28.52 -16.28 6.24
C ARG A 210 28.47 -14.76 6.46
N ALA A 211 28.40 -13.93 5.43
CA ALA A 211 28.36 -12.46 5.59
C ALA A 211 26.95 -11.89 5.78
N ASN A 212 25.91 -12.53 5.23
CA ASN A 212 24.52 -12.10 5.38
C ASN A 212 23.83 -12.69 6.63
N ASP A 213 24.49 -13.62 7.32
CA ASP A 213 23.90 -14.37 8.43
C ASP A 213 23.67 -13.53 9.69
N LYS A 214 24.40 -12.44 9.93
CA LYS A 214 24.30 -11.70 11.21
C LYS A 214 22.89 -11.16 11.49
N ALA A 215 22.18 -10.67 10.46
CA ALA A 215 20.80 -10.20 10.60
C ALA A 215 19.81 -11.35 10.84
N CYS A 216 20.08 -12.50 10.22
CA CYS A 216 19.30 -13.73 10.37
C CYS A 216 19.68 -14.55 11.62
N GLN A 217 20.77 -14.24 12.31
CA GLN A 217 21.18 -14.89 13.57
C GLN A 217 20.55 -14.27 14.83
N SER A 218 19.61 -13.33 14.67
CA SER A 218 18.90 -12.73 15.80
C SER A 218 18.18 -13.77 16.67
N LYS A 219 17.99 -13.44 17.97
CA LYS A 219 17.27 -14.30 18.93
C LYS A 219 15.92 -14.81 18.39
N ASN A 220 15.15 -13.96 17.72
CA ASN A 220 13.86 -14.32 17.14
C ASN A 220 13.98 -15.38 16.05
N MET A 221 15.00 -15.31 15.18
CA MET A 221 15.17 -16.32 14.15
C MET A 221 15.64 -17.65 14.72
N LYS A 222 16.50 -17.63 15.75
CA LYS A 222 16.86 -18.85 16.49
C LYS A 222 15.61 -19.52 17.09
N GLN A 223 14.70 -18.74 17.67
CA GLN A 223 13.43 -19.27 18.18
C GLN A 223 12.56 -19.88 17.06
N ILE A 224 12.48 -19.24 15.89
CA ILE A 224 11.75 -19.78 14.73
C ILE A 224 12.37 -21.11 14.29
N THR A 225 13.70 -21.17 14.13
CA THR A 225 14.40 -22.39 13.75
C THR A 225 14.22 -23.50 14.79
N SER A 226 14.31 -23.18 16.09
CA SER A 226 14.06 -24.15 17.15
C SER A 226 12.62 -24.66 17.16
N ALA A 227 11.64 -23.77 16.93
CA ALA A 227 10.23 -24.15 16.86
C ALA A 227 9.94 -25.03 15.63
N LEU A 228 10.53 -24.73 14.47
CA LEU A 228 10.45 -25.58 13.29
C LEU A 228 11.02 -26.98 13.53
N ASN A 229 12.19 -27.07 14.17
CA ASN A 229 12.80 -28.37 14.50
C ASN A 229 11.93 -29.18 15.47
N HIS A 230 11.24 -28.51 16.39
CA HIS A 230 10.31 -29.17 17.31
C HIS A 230 9.07 -29.70 16.57
N GLU A 231 8.53 -28.96 15.59
CA GLU A 231 7.37 -29.40 14.80
C GLU A 231 7.68 -30.60 13.88
N ASP A 232 8.91 -30.69 13.37
CA ASP A 232 9.32 -31.80 12.51
C ASP A 232 9.47 -33.13 13.27
N GLY A 233 9.59 -33.08 14.62
CA GLY A 233 9.80 -34.27 15.46
C GLY A 233 11.12 -35.00 15.20
N ASN A 234 11.95 -34.49 14.31
CA ASN A 234 13.20 -35.07 13.86
C ASN A 234 14.34 -34.13 14.28
N ASN A 235 15.25 -34.62 15.12
CA ASN A 235 16.38 -33.85 15.66
C ASN A 235 17.47 -33.51 14.61
N ASN A 236 17.11 -33.51 13.33
CA ASN A 236 18.04 -33.19 12.26
C ASN A 236 18.29 -31.69 12.25
N ASN A 237 19.51 -31.29 12.63
CA ASN A 237 20.00 -29.91 12.69
C ASN A 237 20.13 -29.24 11.29
N ASN A 238 19.35 -29.66 10.29
CA ASN A 238 19.51 -29.22 8.91
C ASN A 238 18.73 -27.95 8.56
N THR A 239 17.95 -27.40 9.49
CA THR A 239 17.22 -26.15 9.27
C THR A 239 18.20 -24.99 9.19
N LYS A 240 18.44 -24.51 7.98
CA LYS A 240 19.26 -23.32 7.73
C LYS A 240 18.36 -22.13 7.47
N ALA A 241 18.69 -21.00 8.07
CA ALA A 241 18.08 -19.72 7.72
C ALA A 241 18.73 -19.20 6.43
N LEU A 242 17.91 -18.85 5.46
CA LEU A 242 18.29 -18.21 4.21
C LEU A 242 17.99 -16.72 4.31
N SER A 243 18.79 -15.89 3.63
CA SER A 243 18.68 -14.43 3.68
C SER A 243 18.44 -13.88 2.27
N PHE A 244 17.40 -13.05 2.12
CA PHE A 244 16.97 -12.49 0.85
C PHE A 244 16.68 -11.00 0.98
N THR A 245 16.90 -10.26 -0.11
CA THR A 245 16.54 -8.84 -0.20
C THR A 245 15.73 -8.62 -1.47
N LEU A 246 14.49 -8.16 -1.31
CA LEU A 246 13.61 -7.83 -2.43
C LEU A 246 14.02 -6.51 -3.10
N PRO A 247 13.59 -6.28 -4.35
CA PRO A 247 13.67 -4.96 -4.98
C PRO A 247 12.98 -3.89 -4.13
N ALA A 248 13.34 -2.64 -4.39
CA ALA A 248 12.78 -1.50 -3.68
C ALA A 248 11.27 -1.36 -3.94
N ILE A 249 10.50 -1.02 -2.91
CA ILE A 249 9.08 -0.70 -3.04
C ILE A 249 8.90 0.43 -4.07
N PRO A 250 8.09 0.26 -5.13
CA PRO A 250 7.98 1.25 -6.19
C PRO A 250 7.27 2.52 -5.70
N ALA A 251 7.57 3.65 -6.33
CA ALA A 251 6.89 4.92 -6.05
C ALA A 251 5.37 4.85 -6.28
N ALA A 252 4.92 3.97 -7.18
CA ALA A 252 3.51 3.76 -7.49
C ALA A 252 2.76 2.92 -6.43
N ALA A 253 3.44 2.38 -5.41
CA ALA A 253 2.78 1.69 -4.31
C ALA A 253 1.84 2.64 -3.55
N VAL A 254 0.66 2.14 -3.20
CA VAL A 254 -0.33 2.88 -2.42
C VAL A 254 -0.09 2.65 -0.93
N ASP A 255 -0.48 3.59 -0.09
CA ASP A 255 -0.37 3.41 1.36
C ASP A 255 -1.34 2.34 1.87
N THR A 256 -0.92 1.61 2.89
CA THR A 256 -1.75 0.65 3.60
C THR A 256 -2.75 1.41 4.44
N HIS A 257 -4.03 1.15 4.24
CA HIS A 257 -5.09 1.77 5.01
C HIS A 257 -6.34 0.91 4.94
N SER A 258 -7.22 1.08 5.92
CA SER A 258 -8.51 0.38 5.95
C SER A 258 -9.59 1.35 6.39
N THR A 259 -10.59 1.51 5.53
CA THR A 259 -11.83 2.23 5.81
C THR A 259 -13.01 1.27 5.63
N SER A 260 -14.22 1.70 5.98
CA SER A 260 -15.42 0.87 5.80
C SER A 260 -15.73 0.52 4.34
N ARG A 261 -15.17 1.27 3.38
CA ARG A 261 -15.46 1.11 1.94
C ARG A 261 -14.27 0.73 1.09
N ILE A 262 -13.06 1.04 1.53
CA ILE A 262 -11.83 0.78 0.79
C ILE A 262 -10.79 0.30 1.78
N ALA A 263 -10.19 -0.85 1.51
CA ALA A 263 -9.08 -1.40 2.26
C ALA A 263 -7.95 -1.75 1.29
N VAL A 264 -6.75 -1.25 1.58
CA VAL A 264 -5.51 -1.57 0.89
C VAL A 264 -4.56 -2.23 1.88
N SER A 265 -4.16 -3.46 1.58
CA SER A 265 -3.25 -4.27 2.39
C SER A 265 -2.06 -4.74 1.56
N HIS A 266 -0.93 -4.96 2.23
CA HIS A 266 0.30 -5.44 1.59
C HIS A 266 0.81 -6.70 2.28
N GLU A 267 1.27 -7.65 1.48
CA GLU A 267 1.84 -8.90 1.97
C GLU A 267 3.09 -9.24 1.19
N ILE A 268 4.10 -9.77 1.88
CA ILE A 268 5.18 -10.49 1.22
C ILE A 268 4.71 -11.93 1.02
N VAL A 269 4.53 -12.32 -0.24
CA VAL A 269 4.16 -13.67 -0.65
C VAL A 269 5.43 -14.45 -0.94
N VAL A 270 5.63 -15.56 -0.23
CA VAL A 270 6.77 -16.48 -0.41
C VAL A 270 6.22 -17.80 -0.95
N THR A 271 6.50 -18.08 -2.22
CA THR A 271 6.10 -19.32 -2.90
C THR A 271 7.32 -20.20 -3.13
N LEU A 272 7.29 -21.43 -2.65
CA LEU A 272 8.34 -22.41 -2.89
C LEU A 272 7.98 -23.23 -4.12
N VAL A 273 8.77 -23.11 -5.18
CA VAL A 273 8.47 -23.76 -6.46
C VAL A 273 8.99 -25.18 -6.45
N THR A 274 8.07 -26.12 -6.65
CA THR A 274 8.33 -27.56 -6.71
C THR A 274 8.64 -28.00 -8.14
N GLU A 275 9.43 -29.06 -8.30
CA GLU A 275 9.67 -29.63 -9.63
C GLU A 275 8.51 -30.52 -10.11
N GLY A 276 8.15 -30.40 -11.39
CA GLY A 276 7.13 -31.21 -12.07
C GLY A 276 5.69 -30.76 -11.76
N SER A 277 4.72 -31.66 -11.96
CA SER A 277 3.29 -31.39 -11.74
C SER A 277 2.88 -31.52 -10.26
N LYS A 278 3.58 -30.79 -9.39
CA LYS A 278 3.32 -30.74 -7.95
C LYS A 278 2.80 -29.35 -7.56
N SER A 279 2.09 -29.24 -6.43
CA SER A 279 1.58 -27.97 -5.93
C SER A 279 2.68 -27.16 -5.24
N ASP A 280 2.71 -25.85 -5.48
CA ASP A 280 3.67 -24.94 -4.88
C ASP A 280 3.12 -24.33 -3.58
N PRO A 281 3.70 -24.63 -2.40
CA PRO A 281 3.26 -24.03 -1.15
C PRO A 281 3.58 -22.53 -1.11
N SER A 282 2.67 -21.73 -0.56
CA SER A 282 2.73 -20.27 -0.57
C SER A 282 2.35 -19.65 0.77
N PHE A 283 3.24 -18.85 1.35
CA PHE A 283 3.11 -18.24 2.67
C PHE A 283 3.01 -16.73 2.55
N ARG A 284 2.19 -16.09 3.39
CA ARG A 284 1.91 -14.66 3.36
C ARG A 284 2.37 -13.99 4.64
N ILE A 285 3.21 -12.96 4.51
CA ILE A 285 3.72 -12.18 5.65
C ILE A 285 3.15 -10.77 5.54
N PRO A 286 2.25 -10.35 6.45
CA PRO A 286 1.67 -9.02 6.39
C PRO A 286 2.75 -7.96 6.63
N ILE A 287 2.75 -6.94 5.80
CA ILE A 287 3.59 -5.76 5.93
C ILE A 287 2.75 -4.50 5.75
N HIS A 288 3.29 -3.38 6.18
CA HIS A 288 2.65 -2.08 6.07
C HIS A 288 3.51 -1.17 5.19
N ILE A 289 2.92 -0.61 4.16
CA ILE A 289 3.54 0.45 3.33
C ILE A 289 2.89 1.78 3.73
N GLY A 290 3.69 2.75 4.16
CA GLY A 290 3.19 4.05 4.62
C GLY A 290 3.76 5.25 3.84
N PRO A 291 3.24 6.47 4.13
CA PRO A 291 3.75 7.69 3.55
C PRO A 291 5.23 7.88 3.92
N GLY A 292 6.03 8.37 2.96
CA GLY A 292 7.45 8.61 3.18
C GLY A 292 7.66 9.72 4.20
N GLY A 293 8.13 9.38 5.39
CA GLY A 293 8.68 10.30 6.38
C GLY A 293 10.10 9.86 6.75
N PRO A 294 10.86 10.66 7.51
CA PRO A 294 12.12 10.20 8.06
C PRO A 294 11.85 8.96 8.94
N THR A 295 12.22 7.79 8.42
CA THR A 295 12.19 6.54 9.17
C THR A 295 13.21 6.66 10.30
N VAL A 296 12.78 7.12 11.48
CA VAL A 296 13.66 7.11 12.66
C VAL A 296 13.82 5.65 13.05
N ALA A 297 14.95 5.06 12.66
CA ALA A 297 15.33 3.74 13.16
C ALA A 297 15.30 3.81 14.69
N ALA A 298 14.54 2.92 15.32
CA ALA A 298 14.53 2.84 16.78
C ALA A 298 15.96 2.52 17.22
N GLU A 299 16.66 3.53 17.73
CA GLU A 299 17.96 3.34 18.34
C GLU A 299 17.75 2.31 19.46
N PRO A 300 18.54 1.21 19.51
CA PRO A 300 18.43 0.27 20.61
C PRO A 300 18.63 1.09 21.88
N ALA A 301 17.69 1.00 22.83
CA ALA A 301 17.74 1.73 24.08
C ALA A 301 18.97 1.30 24.88
N THR A 302 20.13 1.90 24.57
CA THR A 302 21.31 1.90 25.42
C THR A 302 21.07 2.98 26.44
N GLY A 303 20.60 2.58 27.62
CA GLY A 303 20.46 3.48 28.75
C GLY A 303 21.78 4.18 29.05
N SER A 304 21.75 5.51 29.00
CA SER A 304 22.41 6.42 29.94
C SER A 304 22.15 7.84 29.43
N SER A 305 21.15 8.50 30.01
CA SER A 305 20.89 9.92 29.77
C SER A 305 22.00 10.74 30.43
N ALA A 306 22.96 11.19 29.64
CA ALA A 306 23.81 12.32 29.99
C ALA A 306 23.27 13.55 29.26
N ALA A 307 22.86 14.55 30.03
CA ALA A 307 22.38 15.83 29.51
C ALA A 307 23.48 16.53 28.70
N ILE A 308 23.16 16.95 27.47
CA ILE A 308 24.01 17.85 26.67
C ILE A 308 23.22 19.15 26.44
N PRO A 309 23.82 20.32 26.72
CA PRO A 309 23.15 21.61 26.61
C PRO A 309 22.98 22.08 25.15
N VAL A 310 21.91 22.85 24.97
CA VAL A 310 21.47 23.49 23.72
C VAL A 310 22.45 24.58 23.30
N ALA A 311 22.99 24.49 22.08
CA ALA A 311 23.69 25.59 21.42
C ALA A 311 22.88 26.08 20.21
N ASN A 312 22.60 27.38 20.23
CA ASN A 312 21.95 28.15 19.18
C ASN A 312 22.75 28.12 17.86
N ALA A 313 22.06 27.95 16.73
CA ALA A 313 22.56 28.35 15.43
C ALA A 313 21.43 28.93 14.56
N THR A 314 21.70 30.12 14.06
CA THR A 314 20.90 31.02 13.22
C THR A 314 20.87 30.57 11.73
N PRO A 315 19.97 31.14 10.90
CA PRO A 315 19.61 30.62 9.59
C PRO A 315 20.52 31.14 8.46
N LEU A 316 20.72 30.30 7.43
CA LEU A 316 21.34 30.71 6.16
C LEU A 316 20.34 30.61 5.00
N THR A 317 19.88 31.80 4.62
CA THR A 317 19.79 32.42 3.29
C THR A 317 19.71 31.54 2.03
N SER A 318 18.67 31.87 1.26
CA SER A 318 18.27 31.45 -0.09
C SER A 318 19.25 31.75 -1.24
N SER A 319 19.17 30.96 -2.33
CA SER A 319 19.29 31.42 -3.73
C SER A 319 19.01 30.30 -4.78
N PRO A 320 18.84 30.63 -6.09
CA PRO A 320 17.61 30.25 -6.81
C PRO A 320 17.76 29.21 -7.95
N ARG A 321 16.59 28.68 -8.34
CA ARG A 321 16.05 28.44 -9.71
C ARG A 321 17.03 27.97 -10.81
N ASN A 322 16.80 26.77 -11.36
CA ASN A 322 17.07 26.54 -12.78
C ASN A 322 16.03 25.62 -13.45
N THR A 323 15.54 26.10 -14.58
CA THR A 323 14.46 25.58 -15.43
C THR A 323 15.06 24.76 -16.57
N ALA A 324 14.59 23.53 -16.78
CA ALA A 324 14.78 22.83 -18.04
C ALA A 324 13.53 22.01 -18.37
N ALA A 325 12.70 22.57 -19.26
CA ALA A 325 11.56 21.89 -19.85
C ALA A 325 12.05 20.88 -20.90
N ARG A 326 11.68 19.60 -20.76
CA ARG A 326 11.79 18.61 -21.83
C ARG A 326 10.44 18.41 -22.49
N ASN A 327 10.39 18.72 -23.78
CA ASN A 327 9.30 18.39 -24.69
C ASN A 327 9.31 16.89 -24.97
N TYR A 328 8.22 16.19 -24.62
CA TYR A 328 7.93 14.85 -25.16
C TYR A 328 6.72 14.93 -26.08
N LYS A 329 6.95 14.51 -27.32
CA LYS A 329 5.98 14.43 -28.41
C LYS A 329 5.20 13.12 -28.26
N THR A 330 3.98 13.19 -27.74
CA THR A 330 3.11 12.02 -27.57
C THR A 330 2.43 11.69 -28.89
N VAL A 331 2.67 10.48 -29.40
CA VAL A 331 2.02 9.92 -30.59
C VAL A 331 0.57 9.56 -30.25
N GLY A 332 -0.37 10.11 -31.02
CA GLY A 332 -1.81 9.94 -30.81
C GLY A 332 -2.29 8.52 -31.05
N ARG A 333 -3.06 7.98 -30.10
CA ARG A 333 -3.98 6.86 -30.32
C ARG A 333 -5.42 7.40 -30.31
N PRO A 334 -6.32 6.81 -31.11
CA PRO A 334 -7.67 7.33 -31.29
C PRO A 334 -8.45 7.32 -29.97
N LYS A 335 -8.99 8.50 -29.63
CA LYS A 335 -9.92 8.69 -28.51
C LYS A 335 -11.23 8.00 -28.84
N SER A 336 -11.57 6.96 -28.10
CA SER A 336 -12.95 6.50 -27.98
C SER A 336 -13.78 7.63 -27.34
N PRO A 337 -15.02 7.87 -27.77
CA PRO A 337 -15.84 8.95 -27.22
C PRO A 337 -16.17 8.65 -25.75
N LEU A 338 -15.54 9.41 -24.84
CA LEU A 338 -16.00 9.55 -23.47
C LEU A 338 -17.39 10.18 -23.53
N LYS A 339 -18.42 9.34 -23.32
CA LYS A 339 -19.77 9.81 -23.01
C LYS A 339 -19.72 10.50 -21.65
N THR A 340 -19.56 11.81 -21.66
CA THR A 340 -19.78 12.66 -20.48
C THR A 340 -21.27 12.71 -20.21
N LEU A 341 -21.74 11.84 -19.32
CA LEU A 341 -23.05 11.98 -18.68
C LEU A 341 -22.89 12.96 -17.51
N ASN A 342 -23.33 14.20 -17.72
CA ASN A 342 -23.82 15.07 -16.66
C ASN A 342 -24.99 14.36 -15.98
N PHE A 343 -25.15 14.42 -14.65
CA PHE A 343 -26.44 14.52 -13.92
C PHE A 343 -26.24 14.45 -12.40
N GLY A 344 -27.18 15.07 -11.67
CA GLY A 344 -27.56 14.69 -10.31
C GLY A 344 -27.19 15.67 -9.19
N ALA A 345 -27.81 16.85 -9.16
CA ALA A 345 -27.94 17.62 -7.92
C ALA A 345 -29.08 17.00 -7.10
N ILE A 346 -28.77 16.43 -5.94
CA ILE A 346 -29.76 16.00 -4.95
C ILE A 346 -30.04 17.22 -4.05
N LYS A 347 -31.29 17.68 -4.09
CA LYS A 347 -31.91 18.60 -3.13
C LYS A 347 -31.98 17.93 -1.76
N LEU A 348 -31.63 18.65 -0.70
CA LEU A 348 -32.10 18.38 0.65
C LEU A 348 -32.52 19.71 1.28
N PHE A 349 -33.67 19.64 1.96
CA PHE A 349 -34.49 20.70 2.53
C PHE A 349 -33.74 21.63 3.48
#